data_AF-A0A966VYV1-F1
#
_entry.id   AF-A0A966VYV1-F1
#
_cell.length_a   1.000
_cell.length_b   1.000
_cell.length_c   1.000
_cell.angle_alpha   90.00
_cell.angle_beta   90.00
_cell.angle_gamma   90.00
#
_symmetry.space_group_name_H-M   'P 1'
#
loop_
_entity.id
_entity.type
_entity.pdbx_description
1 polymer ?
#
loop_
_entity_poly.entity_id
_entity_poly.type
_entity_poly.pdbx_seq_one_letter_code
_entity_poly.pdbx_strand_id
1 'polypeptide(L)'
;MDAPASRHCTQKQKEGQMKYFVRTQIMKPLLPLLLSSFVFLPSSFAQDGFRPLFNGKDLTGWDGNPELWTVEDGCISGKTKGPEQLSYNQFLIWRGGELKNFELRAKIKESGNNSGIQYRSKELPEVGKWSVGGYQCDIHPAPANNGMVYEERARGIIVQNGQSVVIDPEGKRWLVAEREPVKVDIAEWHEYTVIAQGNHLVHKIDGKVTIELVDHEAAKRSLVGILAFQIHRGPAMSVQIKDVLLKELPEGGVTAFDKASLPASAKPIEKTKTAPKGKAKSAPGAPKS
;
A
#
# COMPACT_ATOMS: atom_id res chain seq x y z
N MET A 1 -84.66 34.00 30.70
CA MET A 1 -85.84 34.19 29.84
C MET A 1 -85.52 35.29 28.84
N ASP A 2 -86.33 35.42 27.80
CA ASP A 2 -86.45 36.56 26.87
C ASP A 2 -85.27 36.90 25.94
N ALA A 3 -85.46 36.53 24.67
CA ALA A 3 -85.00 37.26 23.48
C ALA A 3 -86.23 37.95 22.84
N PRO A 4 -86.11 38.96 21.96
CA PRO A 4 -85.76 38.79 20.52
C PRO A 4 -84.75 39.88 20.02
N ALA A 5 -84.09 39.86 18.85
CA ALA A 5 -84.19 39.19 17.53
C ALA A 5 -84.76 40.05 16.35
N SER A 6 -83.90 40.48 15.41
CA SER A 6 -84.14 40.83 13.98
C SER A 6 -82.78 41.30 13.35
N ARG A 7 -82.35 41.03 12.09
CA ARG A 7 -82.94 41.10 10.72
C ARG A 7 -83.19 42.55 10.27
N HIS A 8 -82.89 43.08 9.06
CA HIS A 8 -82.27 42.68 7.76
C HIS A 8 -81.97 44.01 6.97
N CYS A 9 -81.26 44.18 5.84
CA CYS A 9 -80.43 43.35 4.93
C CYS A 9 -79.54 44.22 3.98
N THR A 10 -78.71 43.57 3.15
CA THR A 10 -78.13 44.00 1.83
C THR A 10 -77.38 45.35 1.62
N GLN A 11 -76.07 45.21 1.36
CA GLN A 11 -75.27 45.81 0.27
C GLN A 11 -75.75 47.06 -0.51
N LYS A 12 -74.83 48.02 -0.66
CA LYS A 12 -74.35 48.49 -2.01
C LYS A 12 -72.96 49.13 -1.94
N GLN A 13 -72.25 49.16 -3.07
CA GLN A 13 -70.92 49.77 -3.23
C GLN A 13 -70.99 51.22 -3.73
N LYS A 14 -69.99 52.04 -3.40
CA LYS A 14 -69.21 52.96 -4.28
C LYS A 14 -68.19 53.73 -3.42
N GLU A 15 -66.89 53.56 -3.65
CA GLU A 15 -66.00 54.36 -4.53
C GLU A 15 -65.41 55.62 -3.87
N GLY A 16 -64.07 55.69 -3.90
CA GLY A 16 -63.32 56.96 -3.92
C GLY A 16 -62.91 57.58 -2.58
N GLN A 17 -61.67 57.33 -2.15
CA GLN A 17 -60.87 58.42 -1.58
C GLN A 17 -59.35 58.27 -1.76
N MET A 18 -58.76 59.40 -2.16
CA MET A 18 -57.38 59.89 -2.04
C MET A 18 -56.22 58.94 -1.70
N LYS A 19 -55.23 58.97 -2.60
CA LYS A 19 -53.84 58.53 -2.42
C LYS A 19 -53.20 59.19 -1.18
N TYR A 20 -52.51 58.40 -0.35
CA TYR A 20 -51.32 58.86 0.36
C TYR A 20 -50.22 57.80 0.27
N PHE A 21 -49.00 58.23 -0.05
CA PHE A 21 -47.86 57.37 -0.32
C PHE A 21 -47.02 57.22 0.97
N VAL A 22 -47.08 56.06 1.61
CA VAL A 22 -46.12 55.67 2.67
C VAL A 22 -45.42 54.39 2.22
N ARG A 23 -44.13 54.52 1.93
CA ARG A 23 -43.34 53.46 1.25
C ARG A 23 -42.69 52.53 2.28
N THR A 24 -43.50 51.71 2.94
CA THR A 24 -43.04 50.76 3.96
C THR A 24 -41.94 49.83 3.42
N GLN A 25 -40.71 50.00 3.89
CA GLN A 25 -39.60 49.10 3.54
C GLN A 25 -39.77 47.77 4.26
N ILE A 26 -40.16 46.73 3.52
CA ILE A 26 -40.15 45.36 4.02
C ILE A 26 -38.70 44.88 4.08
N MET A 27 -38.12 44.91 5.28
CA MET A 27 -36.84 44.24 5.56
C MET A 27 -37.04 42.72 5.39
N LYS A 28 -36.59 42.17 4.27
CA LYS A 28 -36.43 40.72 4.11
C LYS A 28 -35.18 40.28 4.91
N PRO A 29 -35.24 39.24 5.75
CA PRO A 29 -34.05 38.70 6.37
C PRO A 29 -33.17 38.07 5.28
N LEU A 30 -32.01 38.66 5.03
CA LEU A 30 -31.04 38.12 4.09
C LEU A 30 -30.28 36.98 4.79
N LEU A 31 -30.81 35.76 4.67
CA LEU A 31 -30.14 34.57 5.20
C LEU A 31 -28.78 34.43 4.50
N PRO A 32 -27.65 34.42 5.23
CA PRO A 32 -26.35 34.27 4.61
C PRO A 32 -26.21 32.84 4.11
N LEU A 33 -26.40 32.64 2.80
CA LEU A 33 -26.05 31.40 2.13
C LEU A 33 -24.53 31.27 2.18
N LEU A 34 -23.99 30.67 3.25
CA LEU A 34 -22.61 30.23 3.32
C LEU A 34 -22.42 29.16 2.25
N LEU A 35 -22.06 29.61 1.04
CA LEU A 35 -21.59 28.77 -0.03
C LEU A 35 -20.22 28.24 0.41
N SER A 36 -20.24 27.14 1.16
CA SER A 36 -19.05 26.48 1.69
C SER A 36 -18.22 26.00 0.51
N SER A 37 -17.33 26.87 0.03
CA SER A 37 -16.42 26.60 -1.06
C SER A 37 -15.47 25.51 -0.61
N PHE A 38 -15.82 24.25 -0.93
CA PHE A 38 -14.91 23.12 -0.84
C PHE A 38 -13.75 23.40 -1.79
N VAL A 39 -12.71 24.03 -1.25
CA VAL A 39 -11.42 24.16 -1.90
C VAL A 39 -10.86 22.75 -2.00
N PHE A 40 -11.13 22.10 -3.14
CA PHE A 40 -10.40 20.93 -3.59
C PHE A 40 -8.95 21.39 -3.82
N LEU A 41 -8.17 21.40 -2.74
CA LEU A 41 -6.71 21.45 -2.82
C LEU A 41 -6.30 20.24 -3.68
N PRO A 42 -5.72 20.44 -4.88
CA PRO A 42 -5.26 19.33 -5.69
C PRO A 42 -4.20 18.58 -4.87
N SER A 43 -4.40 17.28 -4.67
CA SER A 43 -3.48 16.48 -3.85
C SER A 43 -2.07 16.58 -4.46
N SER A 44 -1.11 17.07 -3.67
CA SER A 44 0.20 17.54 -4.17
C SER A 44 0.95 16.51 -5.03
N PHE A 45 0.71 15.22 -4.77
CA PHE A 45 1.30 14.09 -5.49
C PHE A 45 0.99 14.08 -7.00
N ALA A 46 -0.13 14.68 -7.42
CA ALA A 46 -0.56 14.70 -8.82
C ALA A 46 0.41 15.45 -9.74
N GLN A 47 1.19 16.41 -9.22
CA GLN A 47 2.14 17.21 -10.03
C GLN A 47 3.36 16.39 -10.49
N ASP A 48 3.81 15.43 -9.68
CA ASP A 48 4.93 14.54 -10.01
C ASP A 48 4.51 13.31 -10.82
N GLY A 49 3.22 13.17 -11.15
CA GLY A 49 2.65 11.99 -11.82
C GLY A 49 2.36 10.80 -10.89
N PHE A 50 2.28 11.03 -9.57
CA PHE A 50 1.83 10.02 -8.61
C PHE A 50 0.31 10.08 -8.40
N ARG A 51 -0.33 8.91 -8.36
CA ARG A 51 -1.73 8.73 -7.95
C ARG A 51 -1.81 7.91 -6.66
N PRO A 52 -2.66 8.28 -5.68
CA PRO A 52 -2.88 7.46 -4.50
C PRO A 52 -3.60 6.15 -4.85
N LEU A 53 -3.24 5.06 -4.18
CA LEU A 53 -3.91 3.75 -4.27
C LEU A 53 -4.83 3.46 -3.07
N PHE A 54 -4.73 4.26 -2.02
CA PHE A 54 -5.51 4.13 -0.79
C PHE A 54 -6.23 5.45 -0.48
N ASN A 55 -7.48 5.36 -0.01
CA ASN A 55 -8.37 6.52 0.16
C ASN A 55 -8.37 7.13 1.58
N GLY A 56 -7.62 6.53 2.53
CA GLY A 56 -7.54 6.99 3.92
C GLY A 56 -8.80 6.71 4.78
N LYS A 57 -9.72 5.86 4.31
CA LYS A 57 -11.03 5.61 4.95
C LYS A 57 -11.42 4.14 5.04
N ASP A 58 -11.23 3.39 3.95
CA ASP A 58 -11.68 2.02 3.80
C ASP A 58 -10.82 1.25 2.77
N LEU A 59 -11.03 -0.05 2.65
CA LEU A 59 -10.28 -0.94 1.76
C LEU A 59 -10.88 -1.02 0.34
N THR A 60 -11.63 -0.02 -0.13
CA THR A 60 -12.16 -0.01 -1.52
C THR A 60 -11.01 -0.11 -2.53
N GLY A 61 -11.12 -1.08 -3.44
CA GLY A 61 -10.05 -1.39 -4.41
C GLY A 61 -8.97 -2.32 -3.88
N TRP A 62 -9.12 -2.87 -2.68
CA TRP A 62 -8.24 -3.87 -2.07
C TRP A 62 -9.05 -5.10 -1.64
N ASP A 63 -8.41 -6.27 -1.62
CA ASP A 63 -9.02 -7.55 -1.25
C ASP A 63 -8.05 -8.37 -0.39
N GLY A 64 -8.48 -8.71 0.82
CA GLY A 64 -7.68 -9.39 1.84
C GLY A 64 -8.59 -9.96 2.91
N ASN A 65 -8.01 -10.70 3.86
CA ASN A 65 -8.79 -11.29 4.95
C ASN A 65 -9.32 -10.19 5.92
N PRO A 66 -10.65 -10.00 6.05
CA PRO A 66 -11.22 -8.97 6.93
C PRO A 66 -11.04 -9.27 8.43
N GLU A 67 -10.61 -10.48 8.81
CA GLU A 67 -10.21 -10.79 10.18
C GLU A 67 -8.81 -10.27 10.54
N LEU A 68 -8.03 -9.87 9.52
CA LEU A 68 -6.63 -9.45 9.65
C LEU A 68 -6.38 -8.00 9.22
N TRP A 69 -7.16 -7.52 8.26
CA TRP A 69 -6.99 -6.21 7.61
C TRP A 69 -8.16 -5.27 7.89
N THR A 70 -7.84 -4.07 8.38
CA THR A 70 -8.78 -3.00 8.72
C THR A 70 -8.24 -1.65 8.23
N VAL A 71 -9.01 -0.57 8.47
CA VAL A 71 -8.48 0.80 8.46
C VAL A 71 -8.56 1.37 9.86
N GLU A 72 -7.46 1.94 10.34
CA GLU A 72 -7.32 2.55 11.67
C GLU A 72 -6.52 3.85 11.50
N ASP A 73 -6.97 4.95 12.11
CA ASP A 73 -6.29 6.26 12.08
C ASP A 73 -5.86 6.73 10.67
N GLY A 74 -6.69 6.46 9.66
CA GLY A 74 -6.42 6.80 8.26
C GLY A 74 -5.30 5.98 7.61
N CYS A 75 -4.94 4.83 8.20
CA CYS A 75 -3.93 3.88 7.73
C CYS A 75 -4.58 2.53 7.42
N ILE A 76 -4.09 1.80 6.41
CA ILE A 76 -4.34 0.35 6.29
C ILE A 76 -3.63 -0.31 7.47
N SER A 77 -4.37 -1.06 8.30
CA SER A 77 -3.83 -1.81 9.44
C SER A 77 -3.91 -3.31 9.18
N GLY A 78 -2.82 -4.03 9.42
CA GLY A 78 -2.75 -5.48 9.32
C GLY A 78 -2.19 -6.11 10.60
N LYS A 79 -2.86 -7.13 11.18
CA LYS A 79 -2.50 -7.67 12.51
C LYS A 79 -2.58 -9.20 12.61
N THR A 80 -1.70 -9.81 13.41
CA THR A 80 -1.78 -11.22 13.84
C THR A 80 -1.58 -11.38 15.34
N LYS A 81 -2.15 -12.46 15.89
CA LYS A 81 -2.13 -12.82 17.31
C LYS A 81 -1.02 -13.81 17.68
N GLY A 82 -0.41 -14.47 16.69
CA GLY A 82 0.64 -15.49 16.90
C GLY A 82 0.64 -16.61 15.84
N PRO A 83 1.55 -17.60 15.99
CA PRO A 83 1.90 -18.56 14.93
C PRO A 83 0.79 -19.55 14.55
N GLU A 84 -0.19 -19.74 15.43
CA GLU A 84 -1.32 -20.66 15.22
C GLU A 84 -2.50 -20.01 14.49
N GLN A 85 -2.51 -18.68 14.28
CA GLN A 85 -3.61 -18.01 13.56
C GLN A 85 -3.61 -18.30 12.05
N LEU A 86 -2.45 -18.64 11.48
CA LEU A 86 -2.27 -18.79 10.04
C LEU A 86 -1.57 -20.10 9.68
N SER A 87 -2.05 -20.74 8.62
CA SER A 87 -1.38 -21.89 7.97
C SER A 87 -0.44 -21.47 6.84
N TYR A 88 -0.59 -20.26 6.29
CA TYR A 88 0.27 -19.66 5.26
C TYR A 88 0.22 -18.13 5.31
N ASN A 89 1.18 -17.46 4.67
CA ASN A 89 1.21 -16.00 4.50
C ASN A 89 -0.01 -15.53 3.69
N GLN A 90 -0.74 -14.54 4.20
CA GLN A 90 -1.91 -13.93 3.55
C GLN A 90 -1.63 -12.46 3.22
N PHE A 91 -2.20 -11.98 2.13
CA PHE A 91 -1.86 -10.68 1.56
C PHE A 91 -3.11 -9.82 1.34
N LEU A 92 -2.97 -8.50 1.49
CA LEU A 92 -3.96 -7.52 1.03
C LEU A 92 -3.60 -7.12 -0.40
N ILE A 93 -4.38 -7.61 -1.37
CA ILE A 93 -4.11 -7.49 -2.80
C ILE A 93 -4.80 -6.26 -3.36
N TRP A 94 -4.08 -5.43 -4.10
CA TRP A 94 -4.65 -4.32 -4.84
C TRP A 94 -5.41 -4.84 -6.06
N ARG A 95 -6.69 -4.47 -6.20
CA ARG A 95 -7.59 -4.93 -7.26
C ARG A 95 -7.73 -3.95 -8.44
N GLY A 96 -6.90 -2.91 -8.49
CA GLY A 96 -6.88 -1.94 -9.59
C GLY A 96 -6.05 -2.33 -10.82
N GLY A 97 -5.44 -3.52 -10.84
CA GLY A 97 -4.76 -4.07 -12.02
C GLY A 97 -3.35 -4.61 -11.76
N GLU A 98 -2.65 -4.96 -12.84
CA GLU A 98 -1.26 -5.39 -12.81
C GLU A 98 -0.31 -4.22 -13.12
N LEU A 99 0.90 -4.24 -12.54
CA LEU A 99 1.92 -3.22 -12.73
C LEU A 99 3.08 -3.75 -13.57
N LYS A 100 3.40 -3.08 -14.69
CA LYS A 100 4.60 -3.35 -15.51
C LYS A 100 5.82 -2.59 -14.97
N ASN A 101 5.98 -1.34 -15.42
CA ASN A 101 7.04 -0.43 -15.01
C ASN A 101 6.44 0.66 -14.11
N PHE A 102 6.99 0.86 -12.92
CA PHE A 102 6.41 1.76 -11.92
C PHE A 102 7.44 2.23 -10.88
N GLU A 103 7.13 3.33 -10.21
CA GLU A 103 7.65 3.72 -8.90
C GLU A 103 6.47 3.73 -7.91
N LEU A 104 6.58 2.93 -6.86
CA LEU A 104 5.66 2.91 -5.74
C LEU A 104 6.36 3.53 -4.53
N ARG A 105 5.66 4.39 -3.79
CA ARG A 105 6.04 4.83 -2.45
C ARG A 105 4.93 4.46 -1.46
N ALA A 106 5.29 4.07 -0.25
CA ALA A 106 4.37 3.88 0.86
C ALA A 106 5.08 4.18 2.18
N LYS A 107 4.40 4.85 3.10
CA LYS A 107 4.90 5.00 4.47
C LYS A 107 4.41 3.83 5.29
N ILE A 108 5.35 3.09 5.88
CA ILE A 108 5.09 1.85 6.61
C ILE A 108 5.70 1.96 8.01
N LYS A 109 5.02 1.34 8.97
CA LYS A 109 5.46 1.08 10.34
C LYS A 109 5.06 -0.36 10.68
N GLU A 110 5.97 -1.16 11.24
CA GLU A 110 5.76 -2.57 11.62
C GLU A 110 6.16 -2.79 13.08
N SER A 111 5.54 -3.77 13.73
CA SER A 111 5.96 -4.24 15.04
C SER A 111 5.77 -5.75 15.20
N GLY A 112 6.86 -6.49 15.38
CA GLY A 112 6.86 -7.79 16.08
C GLY A 112 7.34 -8.99 15.27
N ASN A 113 7.22 -8.97 13.93
CA ASN A 113 7.80 -10.03 13.10
C ASN A 113 8.33 -9.49 11.77
N ASN A 114 7.53 -9.53 10.69
CA ASN A 114 7.89 -9.04 9.38
C ASN A 114 6.63 -8.87 8.51
N SER A 115 6.72 -7.95 7.57
CA SER A 115 5.75 -7.69 6.50
C SER A 115 6.51 -7.52 5.18
N GLY A 116 5.85 -7.04 4.13
CA GLY A 116 6.44 -6.92 2.81
C GLY A 116 5.50 -6.30 1.78
N ILE A 117 6.08 -5.63 0.79
CA ILE A 117 5.41 -5.16 -0.42
C ILE A 117 5.67 -6.18 -1.52
N GLN A 118 4.69 -7.03 -1.84
CA GLN A 118 4.73 -7.89 -3.03
C GLN A 118 4.47 -7.05 -4.28
N TYR A 119 5.24 -7.26 -5.34
CA TYR A 119 5.06 -6.55 -6.61
C TYR A 119 5.42 -7.43 -7.81
N ARG A 120 4.79 -7.16 -8.96
CA ARG A 120 4.84 -8.02 -10.17
C ARG A 120 4.57 -9.50 -9.84
N SER A 121 3.76 -9.72 -8.82
CA SER A 121 3.49 -11.04 -8.25
C SER A 121 2.25 -11.65 -8.88
N LYS A 122 1.97 -12.90 -8.52
CA LYS A 122 0.74 -13.62 -8.89
C LYS A 122 0.05 -14.18 -7.65
N GLU A 123 -1.27 -14.29 -7.71
CA GLU A 123 -2.02 -15.10 -6.75
C GLU A 123 -1.73 -16.58 -6.94
N LEU A 124 -1.78 -17.32 -5.84
CA LEU A 124 -1.55 -18.76 -5.78
C LEU A 124 -2.77 -19.46 -5.14
N PRO A 125 -3.93 -19.51 -5.84
CA PRO A 125 -5.16 -20.08 -5.30
C PRO A 125 -5.03 -21.57 -4.91
N GLU A 126 -4.06 -22.29 -5.49
CA GLU A 126 -3.70 -23.67 -5.14
C GLU A 126 -3.01 -23.80 -3.77
N VAL A 127 -2.46 -22.69 -3.23
CA VAL A 127 -1.97 -22.59 -1.86
C VAL A 127 -3.10 -22.20 -0.91
N GLY A 128 -3.96 -21.27 -1.33
CA GLY A 128 -5.12 -20.82 -0.57
C GLY A 128 -5.55 -19.39 -0.92
N LYS A 129 -6.70 -18.97 -0.37
CA LYS A 129 -7.26 -17.65 -0.62
C LYS A 129 -6.32 -16.55 -0.10
N TRP A 130 -6.13 -15.50 -0.89
CA TRP A 130 -5.21 -14.39 -0.61
C TRP A 130 -3.74 -14.82 -0.43
N SER A 131 -3.32 -15.95 -1.00
CA SER A 131 -1.89 -16.30 -1.08
C SER A 131 -1.27 -15.78 -2.38
N VAL A 132 -0.02 -15.33 -2.30
CA VAL A 132 0.71 -14.63 -3.37
C VAL A 132 2.13 -15.20 -3.46
N GLY A 133 2.75 -15.12 -4.64
CA GLY A 133 4.18 -15.39 -4.85
C GLY A 133 4.78 -14.52 -5.95
N GLY A 134 6.09 -14.25 -5.86
CA GLY A 134 6.80 -13.24 -6.67
C GLY A 134 7.66 -12.32 -5.81
N TYR A 135 8.21 -11.25 -6.40
CA TYR A 135 9.14 -10.35 -5.70
C TYR A 135 8.48 -9.62 -4.53
N GLN A 136 9.24 -9.47 -3.45
CA GLN A 136 8.87 -8.73 -2.25
C GLN A 136 9.99 -7.75 -1.86
N CYS A 137 9.60 -6.53 -1.49
CA CYS A 137 10.39 -5.64 -0.66
C CYS A 137 10.00 -5.89 0.80
N ASP A 138 10.85 -6.56 1.57
CA ASP A 138 10.56 -6.95 2.95
C ASP A 138 10.59 -5.75 3.92
N ILE A 139 9.73 -5.79 4.93
CA ILE A 139 9.83 -4.94 6.13
C ILE A 139 10.16 -5.88 7.29
N HIS A 140 11.35 -5.76 7.87
CA HIS A 140 11.92 -6.80 8.75
C HIS A 140 12.90 -6.20 9.78
N PRO A 141 12.88 -6.61 11.06
CA PRO A 141 13.63 -5.96 12.15
C PRO A 141 15.14 -6.19 12.08
N ALA A 142 15.60 -7.36 11.59
CA ALA A 142 17.03 -7.56 11.30
C ALA A 142 17.44 -6.71 10.08
N PRO A 143 18.38 -5.73 10.19
CA PRO A 143 18.61 -4.74 9.14
C PRO A 143 19.03 -5.30 7.78
N ALA A 144 19.78 -6.41 7.74
CA ALA A 144 20.19 -7.07 6.48
C ALA A 144 19.01 -7.54 5.62
N ASN A 145 17.84 -7.74 6.23
CA ASN A 145 16.61 -8.16 5.56
C ASN A 145 15.66 -6.98 5.28
N ASN A 146 15.84 -5.83 5.91
CA ASN A 146 14.91 -4.70 5.75
C ASN A 146 15.11 -4.02 4.38
N GLY A 147 14.06 -3.95 3.57
CA GLY A 147 14.14 -3.46 2.18
C GLY A 147 14.92 -4.39 1.24
N MET A 148 15.12 -5.67 1.60
CA MET A 148 15.77 -6.67 0.75
C MET A 148 14.88 -7.09 -0.44
N VAL A 149 15.43 -7.81 -1.42
CA VAL A 149 14.61 -8.58 -2.38
C VAL A 149 14.48 -10.01 -1.88
N TYR A 150 13.27 -10.37 -1.46
CA TYR A 150 12.83 -11.76 -1.32
C TYR A 150 11.93 -12.12 -2.49
N GLU A 151 11.84 -13.40 -2.85
CA GLU A 151 10.90 -13.89 -3.86
C GLU A 151 10.05 -15.01 -3.25
N GLU A 152 8.85 -14.62 -2.80
CA GLU A 152 7.95 -15.49 -2.07
C GLU A 152 7.54 -16.68 -2.92
N ARG A 153 7.63 -17.86 -2.29
CA ARG A 153 7.35 -19.19 -2.88
C ARG A 153 8.16 -19.52 -4.16
N ALA A 154 9.26 -18.82 -4.42
CA ALA A 154 10.18 -19.11 -5.52
C ALA A 154 11.66 -19.04 -5.08
N ARG A 155 12.47 -18.09 -5.58
CA ARG A 155 13.95 -18.06 -5.38
C ARG A 155 14.41 -17.63 -3.98
N GLY A 156 13.51 -17.33 -3.05
CA GLY A 156 13.82 -16.94 -1.68
C GLY A 156 14.57 -15.60 -1.62
N ILE A 157 15.52 -15.44 -0.69
CA ILE A 157 16.35 -14.22 -0.64
C ILE A 157 17.14 -14.12 -1.95
N ILE A 158 17.00 -13.00 -2.67
CA ILE A 158 17.74 -12.71 -3.90
C ILE A 158 18.89 -11.73 -3.62
N VAL A 159 18.60 -10.61 -2.94
CA VAL A 159 19.54 -9.51 -2.67
C VAL A 159 19.29 -8.97 -1.27
N GLN A 160 20.30 -8.88 -0.41
CA GLN A 160 20.17 -8.32 0.94
C GLN A 160 20.39 -6.81 0.97
N ASN A 161 19.85 -6.13 1.99
CA ASN A 161 20.09 -4.71 2.21
C ASN A 161 21.60 -4.43 2.32
N GLY A 162 22.08 -3.48 1.53
CA GLY A 162 23.51 -3.19 1.36
C GLY A 162 24.13 -3.77 0.09
N GLN A 163 23.37 -4.38 -0.83
CA GLN A 163 23.91 -5.07 -2.01
C GLN A 163 23.32 -4.58 -3.34
N SER A 164 24.17 -4.48 -4.37
CA SER A 164 23.76 -4.46 -5.78
C SER A 164 24.10 -5.80 -6.43
N VAL A 165 23.15 -6.42 -7.12
CA VAL A 165 23.29 -7.77 -7.69
C VAL A 165 22.83 -7.83 -9.15
N VAL A 166 23.56 -8.57 -9.98
CA VAL A 166 23.12 -8.98 -11.32
C VAL A 166 22.87 -10.49 -11.32
N ILE A 167 21.76 -10.94 -11.92
CA ILE A 167 21.51 -12.36 -12.19
C ILE A 167 21.70 -12.60 -13.68
N ASP A 168 22.58 -13.52 -14.06
CA ASP A 168 22.76 -13.92 -15.45
C ASP A 168 21.60 -14.82 -15.96
N PRO A 169 21.46 -15.04 -17.28
CA PRO A 169 20.38 -15.85 -17.85
C PRO A 169 20.30 -17.28 -17.29
N GLU A 170 21.43 -17.82 -16.82
CA GLU A 170 21.57 -19.15 -16.21
C GLU A 170 21.15 -19.18 -14.73
N GLY A 171 20.75 -18.05 -14.14
CA GLY A 171 20.30 -17.98 -12.75
C GLY A 171 21.44 -18.06 -11.72
N LYS A 172 22.66 -17.67 -12.11
CA LYS A 172 23.78 -17.39 -11.22
C LYS A 172 23.80 -15.89 -10.90
N ARG A 173 24.08 -15.60 -9.62
CA ARG A 173 24.05 -14.25 -9.07
C ARG A 173 25.47 -13.69 -8.91
N TRP A 174 25.64 -12.41 -9.19
CA TRP A 174 26.90 -11.68 -9.11
C TRP A 174 26.69 -10.46 -8.21
N LEU A 175 27.41 -10.41 -7.09
CA LEU A 175 27.49 -9.24 -6.22
C LEU A 175 28.40 -8.22 -6.90
N VAL A 176 27.82 -7.13 -7.41
CA VAL A 176 28.54 -6.12 -8.20
C VAL A 176 28.96 -4.90 -7.40
N ALA A 177 28.22 -4.54 -6.35
CA ALA A 177 28.60 -3.53 -5.38
C ALA A 177 28.05 -3.84 -3.98
N GLU A 178 28.72 -3.32 -2.96
CA GLU A 178 28.36 -3.43 -1.54
C GLU A 178 28.32 -2.01 -0.93
N ARG A 179 27.43 -1.77 0.03
CA ARG A 179 27.25 -0.51 0.75
C ARG A 179 26.75 -0.80 2.17
N GLU A 180 26.91 0.15 3.10
CA GLU A 180 26.35 0.01 4.45
C GLU A 180 24.83 -0.22 4.39
N PRO A 181 24.29 -1.30 5.00
CA PRO A 181 22.85 -1.55 5.03
C PRO A 181 22.09 -0.40 5.70
N VAL A 182 20.97 0.03 5.11
CA VAL A 182 20.14 1.09 5.70
C VAL A 182 19.50 0.57 6.99
N LYS A 183 19.89 1.18 8.11
CA LYS A 183 19.43 0.84 9.46
C LYS A 183 18.40 1.88 9.91
N VAL A 184 17.20 1.42 10.24
CA VAL A 184 16.06 2.20 10.76
C VAL A 184 15.33 1.37 11.82
N ASP A 185 14.56 2.00 12.69
CA ASP A 185 13.64 1.30 13.58
C ASP A 185 12.28 1.17 12.89
N ILE A 186 11.88 -0.05 12.54
CA ILE A 186 10.61 -0.27 11.83
C ILE A 186 9.37 0.02 12.69
N ALA A 187 9.52 0.20 14.01
CA ALA A 187 8.45 0.69 14.88
C ALA A 187 8.15 2.18 14.68
N GLU A 188 8.95 2.90 13.90
CA GLU A 188 8.69 4.28 13.44
C GLU A 188 8.23 4.34 11.97
N TRP A 189 7.77 5.51 11.53
CA TRP A 189 7.27 5.72 10.18
C TRP A 189 8.39 5.97 9.17
N HIS A 190 8.60 5.02 8.26
CA HIS A 190 9.59 5.11 7.19
C HIS A 190 8.98 5.05 5.79
N GLU A 191 9.52 5.80 4.82
CA GLU A 191 9.06 5.73 3.42
C GLU A 191 9.81 4.63 2.66
N TYR A 192 9.08 3.57 2.32
CA TYR A 192 9.57 2.50 1.44
C TYR A 192 9.26 2.87 -0.01
N THR A 193 10.29 2.91 -0.85
CA THR A 193 10.17 3.06 -2.31
C THR A 193 10.50 1.75 -3.01
N VAL A 194 9.67 1.35 -3.98
CA VAL A 194 9.97 0.26 -4.93
C VAL A 194 9.92 0.83 -6.34
N ILE A 195 11.05 0.84 -7.04
CA ILE A 195 11.14 1.16 -8.47
C ILE A 195 11.36 -0.15 -9.22
N ALA A 196 10.55 -0.39 -10.24
CA ALA A 196 10.71 -1.52 -11.14
C ALA A 196 10.57 -1.02 -12.58
N GLN A 197 11.64 -1.12 -13.37
CA GLN A 197 11.67 -0.69 -14.77
C GLN A 197 12.40 -1.73 -15.62
N GLY A 198 11.67 -2.39 -16.53
CA GLY A 198 12.18 -3.53 -17.26
C GLY A 198 12.67 -4.62 -16.30
N ASN A 199 13.90 -5.11 -16.48
CA ASN A 199 14.55 -6.07 -15.59
C ASN A 199 15.33 -5.44 -14.41
N HIS A 200 15.31 -4.11 -14.27
CA HIS A 200 15.97 -3.39 -13.19
C HIS A 200 14.99 -3.08 -12.05
N LEU A 201 15.35 -3.48 -10.82
CA LEU A 201 14.57 -3.29 -9.59
C LEU A 201 15.44 -2.56 -8.56
N VAL A 202 14.90 -1.54 -7.89
CA VAL A 202 15.57 -0.76 -6.85
C VAL A 202 14.61 -0.59 -5.67
N HIS A 203 15.06 -0.88 -4.45
CA HIS A 203 14.33 -0.50 -3.24
C HIS A 203 15.05 0.64 -2.50
N LYS A 204 14.28 1.47 -1.80
CA LYS A 204 14.80 2.53 -0.92
C LYS A 204 14.03 2.57 0.39
N ILE A 205 14.71 3.02 1.46
CA ILE A 205 14.11 3.43 2.73
C ILE A 205 14.54 4.88 2.98
N ASP A 206 13.58 5.79 3.17
CA ASP A 206 13.79 7.24 3.32
C ASP A 206 14.71 7.83 2.24
N GLY A 207 14.47 7.44 0.99
CA GLY A 207 15.26 7.84 -0.18
C GLY A 207 16.64 7.17 -0.32
N LYS A 208 17.15 6.47 0.71
CA LYS A 208 18.42 5.74 0.68
C LYS A 208 18.24 4.38 0.03
N VAL A 209 19.04 4.07 -0.99
CA VAL A 209 19.00 2.77 -1.70
C VAL A 209 19.40 1.63 -0.77
N THR A 210 18.53 0.65 -0.56
CA THR A 210 18.82 -0.59 0.16
C THR A 210 19.40 -1.66 -0.76
N ILE A 211 18.77 -1.84 -1.94
CA ILE A 211 19.15 -2.84 -2.95
C ILE A 211 19.07 -2.27 -4.35
N GLU A 212 19.79 -2.93 -5.25
CA GLU A 212 19.72 -2.77 -6.70
C GLU A 212 19.83 -4.16 -7.33
N LEU A 213 18.94 -4.49 -8.26
CA LEU A 213 18.86 -5.83 -8.86
C LEU A 213 18.60 -5.72 -10.37
N VAL A 214 19.50 -6.27 -11.18
CA VAL A 214 19.26 -6.52 -12.60
C VAL A 214 19.10 -8.02 -12.82
N ASP A 215 17.88 -8.45 -13.09
CA ASP A 215 17.52 -9.88 -13.20
C ASP A 215 17.40 -10.29 -14.67
N HIS A 216 18.41 -10.95 -15.24
CA HIS A 216 18.33 -11.45 -16.62
C HIS A 216 17.79 -12.90 -16.73
N GLU A 217 17.40 -13.54 -15.62
CA GLU A 217 16.89 -14.92 -15.60
C GLU A 217 15.47 -15.01 -16.19
N ALA A 218 15.37 -14.89 -17.52
CA ALA A 218 14.11 -14.74 -18.27
C ALA A 218 13.07 -15.84 -18.03
N ALA A 219 13.50 -17.03 -17.61
CA ALA A 219 12.63 -18.16 -17.28
C ALA A 219 11.99 -18.09 -15.88
N LYS A 220 12.38 -17.14 -15.03
CA LYS A 220 11.86 -16.98 -13.65
C LYS A 220 11.46 -15.55 -13.28
N ARG A 221 12.15 -14.54 -13.83
CA ARG A 221 11.91 -13.13 -13.53
C ARG A 221 10.50 -12.68 -13.94
N SER A 222 9.91 -11.78 -13.16
CA SER A 222 8.63 -11.17 -13.50
C SER A 222 8.78 -9.75 -14.06
N LEU A 223 8.00 -9.44 -15.10
CA LEU A 223 7.89 -8.10 -15.69
C LEU A 223 6.54 -7.42 -15.43
N VAL A 224 5.55 -8.16 -14.95
CA VAL A 224 4.17 -7.70 -14.77
C VAL A 224 3.47 -8.55 -13.71
N GLY A 225 2.52 -7.98 -13.00
CA GLY A 225 1.69 -8.70 -12.03
C GLY A 225 1.13 -7.81 -10.93
N ILE A 226 0.48 -8.40 -9.94
CA ILE A 226 -0.22 -7.68 -8.87
C ILE A 226 0.72 -6.99 -7.88
N LEU A 227 0.16 -5.98 -7.20
CA LEU A 227 0.68 -5.35 -5.99
C LEU A 227 -0.09 -5.91 -4.77
N ALA A 228 0.61 -6.24 -3.68
CA ALA A 228 -0.03 -6.62 -2.42
C ALA A 228 0.84 -6.32 -1.19
N PHE A 229 0.23 -6.22 0.00
CA PHE A 229 0.94 -6.11 1.28
C PHE A 229 0.84 -7.41 2.08
N GLN A 230 1.94 -7.86 2.69
CA GLN A 230 2.02 -9.13 3.43
C GLN A 230 1.58 -9.01 4.89
N ILE A 231 0.81 -9.98 5.35
CA ILE A 231 0.81 -10.44 6.74
C ILE A 231 1.52 -11.80 6.79
N HIS A 232 2.58 -11.88 7.59
CA HIS A 232 3.41 -13.06 7.67
C HIS A 232 2.89 -14.07 8.72
N ARG A 233 3.01 -15.35 8.41
CA ARG A 233 2.76 -16.46 9.33
C ARG A 233 3.94 -16.64 10.28
N GLY A 234 3.84 -16.09 11.48
CA GLY A 234 4.88 -16.23 12.50
C GLY A 234 4.43 -15.74 13.87
N PRO A 235 5.37 -15.23 14.70
CA PRO A 235 5.04 -14.43 15.88
C PRO A 235 4.01 -13.33 15.58
N ALA A 236 3.34 -12.84 16.64
CA ALA A 236 2.37 -11.76 16.53
C ALA A 236 3.02 -10.52 15.88
N MET A 237 2.34 -9.92 14.92
CA MET A 237 2.79 -8.72 14.21
C MET A 237 1.68 -7.68 14.10
N SER A 238 2.07 -6.41 13.95
CA SER A 238 1.22 -5.36 13.40
C SER A 238 1.95 -4.61 12.30
N VAL A 239 1.23 -4.16 11.28
CA VAL A 239 1.73 -3.25 10.26
C VAL A 239 0.70 -2.16 10.02
N GLN A 240 1.15 -0.91 9.89
CA GLN A 240 0.34 0.22 9.47
C GLN A 240 0.93 0.86 8.21
N ILE A 241 0.09 1.12 7.22
CA ILE A 241 0.51 1.56 5.88
C ILE A 241 -0.35 2.77 5.47
N LYS A 242 0.29 3.85 5.04
CA LYS A 242 -0.35 5.06 4.52
C LYS A 242 0.46 5.68 3.39
N ASP A 243 -0.05 6.75 2.79
CA ASP A 243 0.59 7.47 1.68
C ASP A 243 1.04 6.51 0.55
N VAL A 244 0.17 5.54 0.20
CA VAL A 244 0.44 4.57 -0.86
C VAL A 244 0.25 5.25 -2.21
N LEU A 245 1.36 5.59 -2.86
CA LEU A 245 1.44 6.40 -4.06
C LEU A 245 2.09 5.59 -5.19
N LEU A 246 1.45 5.58 -6.35
CA LEU A 246 1.94 4.89 -7.53
C LEU A 246 2.15 5.89 -8.68
N LYS A 247 3.32 5.79 -9.32
CA LYS A 247 3.62 6.42 -10.60
C LYS A 247 3.97 5.34 -11.60
N GLU A 248 3.26 5.30 -12.72
CA GLU A 248 3.60 4.41 -13.83
C GLU A 248 4.78 5.00 -14.62
N LEU A 249 5.71 4.14 -15.03
CA LEU A 249 6.94 4.52 -15.74
C LEU A 249 6.87 4.06 -17.21
N PRO A 250 7.62 4.69 -18.14
CA PRO A 250 7.61 4.32 -19.55
C PRO A 250 7.90 2.82 -19.80
N GLU A 251 7.28 2.26 -20.84
CA GLU A 251 7.49 0.86 -21.23
C GLU A 251 8.93 0.57 -21.68
N GLY A 252 9.28 -0.71 -21.76
CA GLY A 252 10.64 -1.16 -22.10
C GLY A 252 11.55 -1.21 -20.86
N GLY A 253 12.79 -0.73 -21.01
CA GLY A 253 13.81 -0.78 -19.95
C GLY A 253 14.45 -2.15 -19.71
N VAL A 254 14.14 -3.16 -20.53
CA VAL A 254 14.77 -4.49 -20.41
C VAL A 254 16.15 -4.47 -21.08
N THR A 255 17.21 -4.69 -20.32
CA THR A 255 18.59 -4.80 -20.81
C THR A 255 18.98 -6.24 -21.13
N ALA A 256 19.80 -6.42 -22.17
CA ALA A 256 20.50 -7.67 -22.41
C ALA A 256 21.59 -7.89 -21.34
N PHE A 257 21.93 -9.14 -21.03
CA PHE A 257 23.07 -9.44 -20.18
C PHE A 257 24.36 -9.29 -20.99
N ASP A 258 25.26 -8.42 -20.54
CA ASP A 258 26.65 -8.43 -20.97
C ASP A 258 27.56 -8.75 -19.78
N LYS A 259 28.29 -9.85 -19.87
CA LYS A 259 29.26 -10.28 -18.87
C LYS A 259 30.49 -9.36 -18.81
N ALA A 260 30.84 -8.67 -19.90
CA ALA A 260 31.93 -7.71 -19.92
C ALA A 260 31.58 -6.37 -19.25
N SER A 261 30.28 -6.05 -19.10
CA SER A 261 29.79 -4.90 -18.34
C SER A 261 29.77 -5.09 -16.81
N LEU A 262 30.03 -6.31 -16.32
CA LEU A 262 30.19 -6.54 -14.88
C LEU A 262 31.49 -5.87 -14.38
N PRO A 263 31.48 -5.16 -13.24
CA PRO A 263 32.68 -4.52 -12.73
C PRO A 263 33.74 -5.56 -12.33
N ALA A 264 35.02 -5.20 -12.39
CA ALA A 264 36.13 -6.09 -12.03
C ALA A 264 36.08 -6.57 -10.55
N SER A 265 35.31 -5.89 -9.70
CA SER A 265 35.01 -6.27 -8.31
C SER A 265 33.89 -7.31 -8.17
N ALA A 266 33.25 -7.74 -9.25
CA ALA A 266 32.07 -8.60 -9.21
C ALA A 266 32.39 -10.02 -8.69
N LYS A 267 31.74 -10.41 -7.58
CA LYS A 267 31.93 -11.72 -6.94
C LYS A 267 30.74 -12.63 -7.25
N PRO A 268 30.92 -13.92 -7.60
CA PRO A 268 29.81 -14.85 -7.68
C PRO A 268 29.23 -15.08 -6.27
N ILE A 269 27.91 -14.95 -6.11
CA ILE A 269 27.23 -15.34 -4.87
C ILE A 269 26.96 -16.85 -4.96
N GLU A 270 27.62 -17.62 -4.11
CA GLU A 270 27.35 -19.05 -4.01
C GLU A 270 25.94 -19.31 -3.47
N LYS A 271 25.27 -20.34 -4.01
CA LYS A 271 23.97 -20.80 -3.49
C LYS A 271 24.21 -21.50 -2.15
N THR A 272 24.13 -20.75 -1.05
CA THR A 272 24.09 -21.31 0.31
C THR A 272 23.03 -22.40 0.36
N LYS A 273 23.45 -23.63 0.65
CA LYS A 273 22.54 -24.75 0.84
C LYS A 273 21.67 -24.45 2.06
N THR A 274 20.44 -23.99 1.83
CA THR A 274 19.47 -23.82 2.92
C THR A 274 19.28 -25.15 3.63
N ALA A 275 19.78 -25.24 4.86
CA ALA A 275 19.49 -26.37 5.72
C ALA A 275 17.96 -26.54 5.82
N PRO A 276 17.43 -27.77 5.75
CA PRO A 276 15.99 -27.98 5.83
C PRO A 276 15.48 -27.36 7.14
N LYS A 277 14.43 -26.52 7.06
CA LYS A 277 13.81 -25.89 8.24
C LYS A 277 13.45 -26.99 9.23
N GLY A 278 14.24 -27.12 10.30
CA GLY A 278 14.05 -28.13 11.32
C GLY A 278 12.63 -28.01 11.88
N LYS A 279 11.92 -29.13 12.00
CA LYS A 279 10.60 -29.16 12.63
C LYS A 279 10.69 -28.43 13.96
N ALA A 280 9.86 -27.41 14.16
CA ALA A 280 9.81 -26.68 15.43
C ALA A 280 9.59 -27.71 16.54
N LYS A 281 10.50 -27.75 17.52
CA LYS A 281 10.35 -28.63 18.69
C LYS A 281 9.11 -28.15 19.44
N SER A 282 8.09 -29.00 19.51
CA SER A 282 6.93 -28.77 20.36
C SER A 282 7.40 -28.51 21.79
N ALA A 283 6.97 -27.38 22.37
CA ALA A 283 7.25 -27.09 23.76
C ALA A 283 6.67 -28.21 24.66
N PRO A 284 7.31 -28.57 25.78
CA PRO A 284 6.74 -29.50 26.74
C PRO A 284 5.40 -28.97 27.24
N GLY A 285 4.36 -29.81 27.22
CA GLY A 285 3.04 -29.43 27.71
C GLY A 285 3.08 -29.12 29.21
N ALA A 286 2.42 -28.04 29.63
CA ALA A 286 2.26 -27.72 31.04
C ALA A 286 1.50 -28.86 31.77
N PRO A 287 1.88 -29.19 33.03
CA PRO A 287 1.14 -30.17 33.81
C PRO A 287 -0.27 -29.66 34.10
N LYS A 288 -1.26 -30.56 34.08
CA LYS A 288 -2.61 -30.25 34.52
C LYS A 288 -2.70 -30.23 36.04
N SER A 289 -3.35 -29.21 36.58
CA SER A 289 -3.99 -29.17 37.90
C SER A 289 -5.50 -29.17 37.70
#